data_AF-A0A0P7X512-F1
#
_entry.id   AF-A0A0P7X512-F1
#
_cell.length_a   1.000
_cell.length_b   1.000
_cell.length_c   1.000
_cell.angle_alpha   90.00
_cell.angle_beta   90.00
_cell.angle_gamma   90.00
#
_symmetry.space_group_name_H-M   'P 1'
#
loop_
_entity.id
_entity.type
_entity.pdbx_description
1 polymer ?
#
loop_
_entity_poly.entity_id
_entity_poly.type
_entity_poly.pdbx_seq_one_letter_code
_entity_poly.pdbx_strand_id
1 'polypeptide(L)'
;MKVAHQQGKAHQEMQLLEKEVEKRDSDIQQLQKQLKEAEHILATAVYQAKEKLKSIEKARKGSISSEEIIKYAHRISASNAVCAPLNWVPGDPRRPYPTDLEMRSGMLGHMNNLSTNGVNGHLPGDALAAGRLPDVLTPQYPWQSSDVSVGMLPPHHSNDFALEPPGHNKENEDDVEAMSTDSSSSSSDSD
;
A
#
# COMPACT_ATOMS: atom_id res chain seq x y z
N MET A 1 71.13 43.63 37.18
CA MET A 1 70.61 42.52 38.03
C MET A 1 69.14 42.67 38.40
N LYS A 2 68.69 43.78 39.02
CA LYS A 2 67.28 43.95 39.44
C LYS A 2 66.25 43.88 38.28
N VAL A 3 66.54 44.55 37.16
CA VAL A 3 65.67 44.58 35.98
C VAL A 3 65.47 43.18 35.37
N ALA A 4 66.54 42.40 35.25
CA ALA A 4 66.46 41.03 34.73
C ALA A 4 65.58 40.12 35.60
N HIS A 5 65.60 40.31 36.92
CA HIS A 5 64.78 39.53 37.85
C HIS A 5 63.28 39.90 37.75
N GLN A 6 62.97 41.18 37.54
CA GLN A 6 61.60 41.64 37.26
C GLN A 6 61.07 41.11 35.91
N GLN A 7 61.90 41.16 34.87
CA GLN A 7 61.56 40.59 33.56
C GLN A 7 61.30 39.09 33.63
N GLY A 8 62.09 38.35 34.42
CA GLY A 8 61.87 36.92 34.64
C GLY A 8 60.52 36.61 35.31
N LYS A 9 60.14 37.39 36.33
CA LYS A 9 58.82 37.24 36.98
C LYS A 9 57.67 37.55 36.04
N ALA A 10 57.76 38.65 35.28
CA ALA A 10 56.75 39.02 34.30
C ALA A 10 56.60 37.96 33.19
N HIS A 11 57.71 37.38 32.73
CA HIS A 11 57.68 36.30 31.75
C HIS A 11 57.01 35.03 32.30
N GLN A 12 57.25 34.71 33.57
CA GLN A 12 56.64 33.56 34.22
C GLN A 12 55.12 33.74 34.41
N GLU A 13 54.69 34.95 34.76
CA GLU A 13 53.27 35.31 34.85
C GLU A 13 52.60 35.26 33.48
N MET A 14 53.25 35.77 32.43
CA MET A 14 52.78 35.67 31.05
C MET A 14 52.57 34.22 30.61
N GLN A 15 53.52 33.32 30.89
CA GLN A 15 53.38 31.90 30.57
C GLN A 15 52.22 31.23 31.33
N LEU A 16 51.94 31.64 32.57
CA LEU A 16 50.80 31.12 33.33
C LEU A 16 49.48 31.60 32.72
N LEU A 17 49.39 32.87 32.35
CA LEU A 17 48.20 33.40 31.67
C LEU A 17 47.99 32.73 30.31
N GLU A 18 49.04 32.54 29.51
CA GLU A 18 48.93 31.87 28.21
C GLU A 18 48.33 30.47 28.34
N LYS A 19 48.79 29.67 29.32
CA LYS A 19 48.23 28.33 29.59
C LYS A 19 46.78 28.37 30.02
N GLU A 20 46.42 29.35 30.84
CA GLU A 20 45.04 29.50 31.31
C GLU A 20 44.11 29.93 30.16
N VAL A 21 44.58 30.79 29.26
CA VAL A 21 43.86 31.17 28.03
C VAL A 21 43.68 29.95 27.13
N GLU A 22 44.74 29.18 26.88
CA GLU A 22 44.68 27.97 26.05
C GLU A 22 43.69 26.94 26.61
N LYS A 23 43.65 26.77 27.95
CA LYS A 23 42.67 25.92 28.61
C LYS A 23 41.24 26.41 28.40
N ARG A 24 40.98 27.70 28.61
CA ARG A 24 39.64 28.28 28.41
C ARG A 24 39.19 28.20 26.96
N ASP A 25 40.09 28.42 26.00
CA ASP A 25 39.76 28.28 24.59
C ASP A 25 39.39 26.84 24.24
N SER A 26 40.09 25.85 24.81
CA SER A 26 39.75 24.44 24.66
C SER A 26 38.35 24.13 25.22
N ASP A 27 38.04 24.62 26.43
CA ASP A 27 36.72 24.45 27.05
C ASP A 27 35.60 25.09 26.22
N ILE A 28 35.84 26.30 25.69
CA ILE A 28 34.90 27.01 24.80
C ILE A 28 34.63 26.19 23.53
N GLN A 29 35.67 25.65 22.90
CA GLN A 29 35.51 24.83 21.70
C GLN A 29 34.71 23.56 21.97
N GLN A 30 34.95 22.91 23.11
CA GLN A 30 34.21 21.72 23.52
C GLN A 30 32.72 22.05 23.76
N LEU A 31 32.43 23.13 24.49
CA LEU A 31 31.06 23.57 24.73
C LEU A 31 30.34 23.94 23.43
N GLN A 32 31.02 24.64 22.51
CA GLN A 32 30.46 24.98 21.21
C GLN A 32 30.12 23.73 20.39
N LYS A 33 30.98 22.70 20.44
CA LYS A 33 30.72 21.42 19.77
C LYS A 33 29.47 20.73 20.33
N GLN A 34 29.36 20.65 21.66
CA GLN A 34 28.22 20.03 22.34
C GLN A 34 26.91 20.79 22.04
N LEU A 35 26.95 22.12 22.00
CA LEU A 35 25.77 22.93 21.67
C LEU A 35 25.30 22.69 20.23
N LYS A 36 26.21 22.60 19.26
CA LYS A 36 25.85 22.28 17.87
C LYS A 36 25.25 20.88 17.74
N GLU A 37 25.79 19.92 18.47
CA GLU A 37 25.26 18.55 18.50
C GLU A 37 23.86 18.52 19.12
N ALA A 38 23.67 19.19 20.26
CA ALA A 38 22.37 19.29 20.92
C ALA A 38 21.33 20.01 20.04
N GLU A 39 21.72 21.08 19.34
CA GLU A 39 20.88 21.78 18.37
C GLU A 39 20.44 20.83 17.25
N HIS A 40 21.36 20.04 16.70
CA HIS A 40 21.06 19.11 15.63
C HIS A 40 20.09 18.01 16.07
N ILE A 41 20.30 17.42 17.25
CA ILE A 41 19.41 16.41 17.83
C ILE A 41 18.02 17.01 18.06
N LEU A 42 17.95 18.22 18.62
CA LEU A 42 16.68 18.90 18.89
C LEU A 42 15.93 19.21 17.59
N ALA A 43 16.61 19.73 16.57
CA ALA A 43 16.00 20.03 15.27
C ALA A 43 15.38 18.77 14.65
N THR A 44 16.11 17.65 14.70
CA THR A 44 15.66 16.36 14.19
C THR A 44 14.48 15.82 14.98
N ALA A 45 14.55 15.87 16.31
CA ALA A 45 13.47 15.42 17.19
C ALA A 45 12.18 16.23 16.98
N VAL A 46 12.28 17.55 16.83
CA VAL A 46 11.14 18.43 16.55
C VAL A 46 10.51 18.11 15.20
N TYR A 47 11.34 17.88 14.16
CA TYR A 47 10.83 17.48 12.85
C TYR A 47 10.06 16.16 12.93
N GLN A 48 10.65 15.12 13.53
CA GLN A 48 10.00 13.83 13.70
C GLN A 48 8.71 13.92 14.54
N ALA A 49 8.71 14.74 15.59
CA ALA A 49 7.52 14.97 16.41
C ALA A 49 6.38 15.62 15.59
N LYS A 50 6.71 16.59 14.72
CA LYS A 50 5.73 17.21 13.82
C LYS A 50 5.15 16.21 12.82
N GLU A 51 5.97 15.35 12.23
CA GLU A 51 5.48 14.30 11.33
C GLU A 51 4.59 13.30 12.07
N LYS A 52 4.96 12.87 13.28
CA LYS A 52 4.09 12.01 14.11
C LYS A 52 2.75 12.67 14.45
N LEU A 53 2.73 13.98 14.74
CA LEU A 53 1.49 14.71 14.99
C LEU A 53 0.58 14.73 13.76
N LYS A 54 1.12 14.89 12.55
CA LYS A 54 0.34 14.79 11.31
C LYS A 54 -0.31 13.41 11.16
N SER A 55 0.44 12.34 11.43
CA SER A 55 -0.06 10.97 11.39
C SER A 55 -1.16 10.72 12.43
N ILE A 56 -1.00 11.25 13.66
CA ILE A 56 -2.03 11.19 14.70
C ILE A 56 -3.29 11.95 14.27
N GLU A 57 -3.16 13.14 13.69
CA GLU A 57 -4.30 13.91 13.22
C GLU A 57 -5.05 13.19 12.08
N LYS A 58 -4.31 12.58 11.15
CA LYS A 58 -4.88 11.73 10.09
C LYS A 58 -5.65 10.54 10.67
N ALA A 59 -5.07 9.83 11.65
CA ALA A 59 -5.73 8.72 12.32
C ALA A 59 -6.97 9.17 13.11
N ARG A 60 -6.92 10.35 13.76
CA ARG A 60 -8.06 10.92 14.47
C ARG A 60 -9.21 11.29 13.54
N LYS A 61 -8.91 11.85 12.35
CA LYS A 61 -9.93 12.13 11.33
C LYS A 61 -10.61 10.86 10.82
N GLY A 62 -9.85 9.76 10.72
CA GLY A 62 -10.35 8.44 10.34
C GLY A 62 -10.74 7.55 11.52
N SER A 63 -11.02 8.11 12.70
CA SER A 63 -11.34 7.27 13.87
C SER A 63 -12.68 6.56 13.66
N ILE A 64 -12.65 5.23 13.66
CA ILE A 64 -13.84 4.37 13.58
C ILE A 64 -14.14 3.85 14.98
N SER A 65 -15.42 3.73 15.34
CA SER A 65 -15.78 3.17 16.64
C SER A 65 -15.37 1.70 16.73
N SER A 66 -14.89 1.26 17.89
CA SER A 66 -14.55 -0.15 18.10
C SER A 66 -15.76 -1.07 17.88
N GLU A 67 -16.97 -0.59 18.17
CA GLU A 67 -18.21 -1.31 17.94
C GLU A 67 -18.47 -1.55 16.44
N GLU A 68 -18.22 -0.57 15.57
CA GLU A 68 -18.34 -0.75 14.11
C GLU A 68 -17.32 -1.77 13.60
N ILE A 69 -16.09 -1.75 14.10
CA ILE A 69 -15.06 -2.74 13.74
C ILE A 69 -15.52 -4.14 14.16
N ILE A 70 -16.04 -4.30 15.38
CA ILE A 70 -16.54 -5.59 15.89
C ILE A 70 -17.72 -6.08 15.04
N LYS A 71 -18.70 -5.23 14.75
CA LYS A 71 -19.86 -5.58 13.91
C LYS A 71 -19.44 -5.96 12.49
N TYR A 72 -18.52 -5.20 11.90
CA TYR A 72 -18.01 -5.45 10.55
C TYR A 72 -17.22 -6.75 10.49
N ALA A 73 -16.34 -7.00 11.47
CA ALA A 73 -15.60 -8.25 11.59
C ALA A 73 -16.55 -9.44 11.73
N HIS A 74 -17.55 -9.36 12.62
CA HIS A 74 -18.55 -10.40 12.76
C HIS A 74 -19.31 -10.64 11.44
N ARG A 75 -19.69 -9.57 10.73
CA ARG A 75 -20.34 -9.68 9.42
C ARG A 75 -19.45 -10.40 8.42
N ILE A 76 -18.17 -10.08 8.33
CA ILE A 76 -17.22 -10.76 7.45
C ILE A 76 -17.02 -12.23 7.84
N SER A 77 -16.96 -12.53 9.14
CA SER A 77 -16.82 -13.91 9.63
C SER A 77 -18.08 -14.77 9.41
N ALA A 78 -19.26 -14.14 9.44
CA ALA A 78 -20.54 -14.82 9.22
C ALA A 78 -20.97 -14.87 7.75
N SER A 79 -20.47 -13.94 6.92
CA SER A 79 -20.66 -13.95 5.47
C SER A 79 -19.77 -15.03 4.84
N ASN A 80 -20.13 -15.48 3.63
CA ASN A 80 -19.30 -16.43 2.89
C ASN A 80 -17.85 -15.89 2.72
N ALA A 81 -16.89 -16.80 2.78
CA ALA A 81 -15.50 -16.57 3.19
C ALA A 81 -14.82 -15.33 2.58
N VAL A 82 -14.04 -14.61 3.40
CA VAL A 82 -13.21 -13.45 3.02
C VAL A 82 -12.21 -13.77 1.90
N CYS A 83 -11.83 -15.03 1.79
CA CYS A 83 -10.96 -15.58 0.77
C CYS A 83 -11.42 -17.00 0.42
N ALA A 84 -11.04 -17.51 -0.75
CA ALA A 84 -11.31 -18.90 -1.11
C ALA A 84 -10.54 -19.82 -0.13
N PRO A 85 -11.20 -20.76 0.55
CA PRO A 85 -10.48 -21.84 1.23
C PRO A 85 -9.49 -22.51 0.26
N LEU A 86 -8.32 -22.95 0.74
CA LEU A 86 -7.31 -23.61 -0.11
C LEU A 86 -7.85 -24.85 -0.83
N ASN A 87 -8.93 -25.44 -0.32
CA ASN A 87 -9.63 -26.59 -0.88
C ASN A 87 -10.97 -26.25 -1.52
N TRP A 88 -11.23 -24.97 -1.83
CA TRP A 88 -12.49 -24.57 -2.47
C TRP A 88 -12.58 -25.15 -3.88
N VAL A 89 -13.73 -25.76 -4.18
CA VAL A 89 -14.04 -26.32 -5.49
C VAL A 89 -15.38 -25.77 -5.98
N PRO A 90 -15.62 -25.71 -7.31
CA PRO A 90 -16.94 -25.38 -7.85
C PRO A 90 -18.03 -26.27 -7.22
N GLY A 91 -18.99 -25.64 -6.54
CA GLY A 91 -20.03 -26.34 -5.77
C GLY A 91 -19.86 -26.29 -4.25
N ASP A 92 -18.71 -25.87 -3.72
CA ASP A 92 -18.52 -25.63 -2.29
C ASP A 92 -19.31 -24.37 -1.86
N PRO A 93 -20.22 -24.48 -0.88
CA PRO A 93 -20.98 -23.34 -0.35
C PRO A 93 -20.12 -22.20 0.20
N ARG A 94 -18.90 -22.49 0.64
CA ARG A 94 -17.92 -21.52 1.18
C ARG A 94 -17.18 -20.78 0.06
N ARG A 95 -17.92 -20.27 -0.93
CA ARG A 95 -17.36 -19.50 -2.04
C ARG A 95 -17.05 -18.05 -1.62
N PRO A 96 -15.95 -17.46 -2.11
CA PRO A 96 -15.53 -16.12 -1.70
C PRO A 96 -16.16 -14.99 -2.52
N TYR A 97 -17.04 -15.31 -3.47
CA TYR A 97 -17.65 -14.34 -4.38
C TYR A 97 -19.17 -14.56 -4.50
N PRO A 98 -19.94 -13.50 -4.85
CA PRO A 98 -21.37 -13.61 -5.10
C PRO A 98 -21.68 -14.54 -6.28
N THR A 99 -22.74 -15.35 -6.18
CA THR A 99 -23.27 -16.12 -7.32
C THR A 99 -23.91 -15.22 -8.35
N ASP A 100 -24.00 -15.73 -9.58
CA ASP A 100 -24.78 -15.09 -10.64
C ASP A 100 -26.23 -14.82 -10.25
N LEU A 101 -26.85 -15.71 -9.47
CA LEU A 101 -28.22 -15.50 -8.98
C LEU A 101 -28.27 -14.32 -7.99
N GLU A 102 -27.35 -14.27 -7.02
CA GLU A 102 -27.22 -13.15 -6.08
C GLU A 102 -26.96 -11.83 -6.82
N MET A 103 -26.08 -11.83 -7.82
CA MET A 103 -25.78 -10.67 -8.65
C MET A 103 -26.99 -10.21 -9.47
N ARG A 104 -27.71 -11.14 -10.13
CA ARG A 104 -28.93 -10.83 -10.88
C ARG A 104 -30.08 -10.36 -9.99
N SER A 105 -30.15 -10.86 -8.75
CA SER A 105 -31.12 -10.41 -7.74
C SER A 105 -30.75 -9.07 -7.08
N GLY A 106 -29.55 -8.53 -7.35
CA GLY A 106 -29.14 -7.23 -6.84
C GLY A 106 -29.90 -6.06 -7.49
N MET A 107 -29.75 -4.86 -6.94
CA MET A 107 -30.38 -3.65 -7.49
C MET A 107 -29.97 -3.41 -8.96
N LEU A 108 -28.70 -3.62 -9.29
CA LEU A 108 -28.18 -3.48 -10.65
C LEU A 108 -28.87 -4.45 -11.64
N GLY A 109 -29.12 -5.69 -11.23
CA GLY A 109 -29.83 -6.66 -12.07
C GLY A 109 -31.30 -6.27 -12.29
N HIS A 110 -31.98 -5.77 -11.26
CA HIS A 110 -33.36 -5.28 -11.39
C HIS A 110 -33.47 -4.06 -12.31
N MET A 111 -32.55 -3.10 -12.21
CA MET A 111 -32.53 -1.91 -13.04
C MET A 111 -32.35 -2.24 -14.53
N ASN A 112 -31.52 -3.24 -14.84
CA ASN A 112 -31.34 -3.71 -16.22
C ASN A 112 -32.62 -4.36 -16.80
N ASN A 113 -33.39 -5.06 -15.97
CA ASN A 113 -34.65 -5.67 -16.38
C ASN A 113 -35.82 -4.67 -16.48
N LEU A 114 -35.79 -3.56 -15.74
CA LEU A 114 -36.83 -2.53 -15.76
C LEU A 114 -36.92 -1.79 -17.11
N SER A 115 -35.80 -1.69 -17.85
CA SER A 115 -35.76 -1.01 -19.15
C SER A 115 -36.45 -1.79 -20.29
N THR A 116 -36.79 -3.06 -20.06
CA THR A 116 -37.45 -3.92 -21.06
C THR A 116 -38.95 -4.08 -20.85
N ASN A 117 -39.52 -3.64 -19.71
CA ASN A 117 -40.94 -3.88 -19.42
C ASN A 117 -41.91 -2.91 -20.14
N GLY A 118 -41.47 -2.28 -21.23
CA GLY A 118 -42.24 -1.32 -22.03
C GLY A 118 -42.55 -1.74 -23.47
N VAL A 119 -42.07 -2.89 -23.97
CA VAL A 119 -42.38 -3.34 -25.33
C VAL A 119 -42.66 -4.83 -25.38
N ASN A 120 -43.90 -5.14 -25.78
CA ASN A 120 -44.40 -6.46 -26.16
C ASN A 120 -43.32 -7.35 -26.79
N GLY A 121 -43.05 -8.49 -26.17
CA GLY A 121 -42.12 -9.48 -26.70
C GLY A 121 -42.23 -10.80 -25.95
N HIS A 122 -42.99 -11.72 -26.52
CA HIS A 122 -43.10 -13.13 -26.15
C HIS A 122 -41.73 -13.73 -25.74
N LEU A 123 -41.58 -14.13 -24.48
CA LEU A 123 -40.37 -14.83 -24.02
C LEU A 123 -40.42 -16.29 -24.48
N PRO A 124 -39.35 -16.84 -25.08
CA PRO A 124 -39.18 -18.27 -25.23
C PRO A 124 -38.65 -18.84 -23.91
N GLY A 125 -39.44 -18.72 -22.83
CA GLY A 125 -39.12 -19.25 -21.49
C GLY A 125 -39.82 -20.58 -21.18
N ASP A 126 -40.92 -20.88 -21.86
CA ASP A 126 -41.74 -22.07 -21.59
C ASP A 126 -41.28 -23.34 -22.32
N ALA A 127 -40.26 -23.27 -23.18
CA ALA A 127 -39.76 -24.45 -23.90
C ALA A 127 -38.96 -25.43 -23.02
N LEU A 128 -38.45 -24.98 -21.85
CA LEU A 128 -37.69 -25.85 -20.94
C LEU A 128 -38.59 -26.84 -20.19
N ALA A 129 -39.90 -26.60 -20.12
CA ALA A 129 -40.87 -27.52 -19.54
C ALA A 129 -41.22 -28.71 -20.45
N ALA A 130 -40.81 -28.69 -21.73
CA ALA A 130 -41.25 -29.64 -22.75
C ALA A 130 -40.25 -30.76 -23.10
N GLY A 131 -39.23 -31.02 -22.27
CA GLY A 131 -38.44 -32.26 -22.30
C GLY A 131 -37.75 -32.63 -23.62
N ARG A 132 -37.56 -31.69 -24.56
CA ARG A 132 -36.81 -31.92 -25.81
C ARG A 132 -35.43 -31.28 -25.70
N LEU A 133 -34.41 -32.11 -25.50
CA LEU A 133 -33.01 -31.72 -25.67
C LEU A 133 -32.63 -31.77 -27.17
N PRO A 134 -32.11 -30.69 -27.76
CA PRO A 134 -31.06 -30.82 -28.75
C PRO A 134 -29.72 -30.88 -28.01
N ASP A 135 -28.96 -31.92 -28.34
CA ASP A 135 -27.55 -32.10 -28.02
C ASP A 135 -26.73 -30.90 -28.55
N VAL A 136 -25.59 -30.62 -27.91
CA VAL A 136 -24.67 -29.47 -28.13
C VAL A 136 -24.95 -28.24 -27.24
N LEU A 137 -24.46 -28.30 -26.00
CA LEU A 137 -24.26 -27.12 -25.14
C LEU A 137 -22.77 -26.88 -24.94
N THR A 138 -22.19 -26.01 -25.77
CA THR A 138 -21.01 -25.22 -25.37
C THR A 138 -21.49 -23.81 -25.08
N PRO A 139 -21.36 -23.27 -23.87
CA PRO A 139 -21.74 -21.88 -23.58
C PRO A 139 -20.77 -20.93 -24.32
N GLN A 140 -21.23 -20.30 -25.40
CA GLN A 140 -20.48 -19.23 -26.07
C GLN A 140 -20.61 -17.96 -25.23
N TYR A 141 -19.55 -17.62 -24.50
CA TYR A 141 -19.46 -16.35 -23.80
C TYR A 141 -19.09 -15.22 -24.78
N PRO A 142 -19.56 -13.97 -24.57
CA PRO A 142 -19.33 -12.84 -25.48
C PRO A 142 -17.85 -12.46 -25.73
N TRP A 143 -16.91 -13.02 -24.96
CA TRP A 143 -15.47 -12.78 -25.08
C TRP A 143 -14.71 -13.88 -25.84
N GLN A 144 -15.39 -14.93 -26.34
CA GLN A 144 -14.78 -15.91 -27.24
C GLN A 144 -14.85 -15.41 -28.69
N SER A 145 -13.75 -14.80 -29.15
CA SER A 145 -13.51 -14.58 -30.58
C SER A 145 -13.43 -15.92 -31.30
N SER A 146 -14.30 -16.12 -32.28
CA SER A 146 -14.20 -17.22 -33.24
C SER A 146 -13.12 -16.89 -34.28
N ASP A 147 -11.99 -17.59 -34.21
CA ASP A 147 -11.00 -17.59 -35.29
C ASP A 147 -11.62 -18.14 -36.57
N VAL A 148 -11.76 -17.30 -37.59
CA VAL A 148 -11.97 -17.73 -38.97
C VAL A 148 -10.79 -17.27 -39.82
N SER A 149 -9.93 -18.22 -40.15
CA SER A 149 -8.87 -18.06 -41.14
C SER A 149 -9.44 -18.31 -42.53
N VAL A 150 -9.54 -17.27 -43.37
CA VAL A 150 -9.52 -17.38 -44.85
C VAL A 150 -8.79 -16.15 -45.41
N GLY A 151 -7.69 -16.39 -46.13
CA GLY A 151 -6.74 -15.35 -46.57
C GLY A 151 -7.03 -14.68 -47.92
N MET A 152 -6.10 -13.79 -48.30
CA MET A 152 -5.51 -13.57 -49.64
C MET A 152 -5.26 -12.07 -49.99
N LEU A 153 -3.97 -11.69 -49.98
CA LEU A 153 -3.21 -10.64 -50.72
C LEU A 153 -3.30 -9.10 -50.40
N PRO A 154 -2.16 -8.36 -50.48
CA PRO A 154 -2.02 -6.88 -50.37
C PRO A 154 -1.84 -6.22 -51.78
N PRO A 155 -1.52 -4.91 -51.94
CA PRO A 155 -1.42 -3.75 -51.04
C PRO A 155 -2.43 -2.62 -51.41
N HIS A 156 -2.62 -1.51 -50.68
CA HIS A 156 -1.80 -0.29 -50.77
C HIS A 156 -2.52 0.89 -50.03
N HIS A 157 -1.73 1.83 -49.45
CA HIS A 157 -1.96 3.25 -49.04
C HIS A 157 -2.91 3.70 -47.90
N SER A 158 -2.28 4.38 -46.91
CA SER A 158 -2.69 5.55 -46.09
C SER A 158 -3.96 5.42 -45.22
N ASN A 159 -3.96 5.60 -43.90
CA ASN A 159 -3.63 6.84 -43.18
C ASN A 159 -3.71 6.57 -41.65
N ASP A 160 -3.07 7.44 -40.88
CA ASP A 160 -2.89 7.46 -39.42
C ASP A 160 -4.09 7.11 -38.52
N PHE A 161 -3.82 6.39 -37.42
CA PHE A 161 -4.22 6.76 -36.04
C PHE A 161 -3.58 5.78 -35.04
N ALA A 162 -2.35 6.08 -34.60
CA ALA A 162 -1.73 5.40 -33.47
C ALA A 162 -2.22 6.08 -32.17
N LEU A 163 -3.12 5.41 -31.44
CA LEU A 163 -3.44 5.78 -30.06
C LEU A 163 -2.58 4.92 -29.13
N GLU A 164 -1.50 5.51 -28.62
CA GLU A 164 -0.65 4.96 -27.57
C GLU A 164 -1.44 4.90 -26.25
N PRO A 165 -1.46 3.78 -25.51
CA PRO A 165 -2.08 3.72 -24.19
C PRO A 165 -1.20 4.45 -23.15
N PRO A 166 -1.79 5.29 -22.27
CA PRO A 166 -1.04 6.13 -21.35
C PRO A 166 -0.24 5.30 -20.33
N GLY A 167 1.00 5.76 -20.10
CA GLY A 167 2.04 5.09 -19.33
C GLY A 167 1.64 4.66 -17.92
N HIS A 168 2.19 3.51 -17.54
CA HIS A 168 2.23 3.01 -16.17
C HIS A 168 2.96 4.02 -15.27
N ASN A 169 2.25 4.53 -14.27
CA ASN A 169 2.79 5.35 -13.20
C ASN A 169 3.75 4.49 -12.35
N LYS A 170 5.06 4.71 -12.55
CA LYS A 170 6.16 3.94 -11.97
C LYS A 170 6.55 4.39 -10.55
N GLU A 171 5.64 5.07 -9.85
CA GLU A 171 5.90 5.66 -8.53
C GLU A 171 5.34 4.84 -7.36
N ASN A 172 4.76 3.66 -7.63
CA ASN A 172 4.09 2.83 -6.62
C ASN A 172 4.70 1.43 -6.44
N GLU A 173 5.91 1.18 -6.95
CA GLU A 173 6.60 -0.13 -6.87
C GLU A 173 7.52 -0.28 -5.64
N ASP A 174 7.88 0.80 -4.93
CA ASP A 174 8.85 0.74 -3.82
C ASP A 174 8.26 0.35 -2.45
N ASP A 175 6.93 0.16 -2.34
CA ASP A 175 6.24 -0.06 -1.05
C ASP A 175 5.99 -1.56 -0.72
N VAL A 176 6.58 -2.49 -1.48
CA VAL A 176 6.48 -3.93 -1.22
C VAL A 176 7.76 -4.45 -0.56
N GLU A 177 8.06 -3.98 0.66
CA GLU A 177 9.05 -4.64 1.51
C GLU A 177 8.58 -6.07 1.79
N ALA A 178 9.27 -7.04 1.18
CA ALA A 178 9.08 -8.45 1.42
C ALA A 178 9.29 -8.73 2.91
N MET A 179 8.20 -9.10 3.60
CA MET A 179 8.25 -9.50 5.00
C MET A 179 9.09 -10.77 5.12
N SER A 180 10.35 -10.59 5.53
CA SER A 180 11.21 -11.71 5.90
C SER A 180 10.70 -12.24 7.23
N THR A 181 10.18 -13.47 7.22
CA THR A 181 9.88 -14.23 8.42
C THR A 181 11.20 -14.64 9.09
N ASP A 182 11.65 -13.91 10.10
CA ASP A 182 12.76 -14.29 10.96
C ASP A 182 12.30 -15.35 11.97
N SER A 183 12.28 -16.60 11.53
CA SER A 183 12.15 -17.74 12.45
C SER A 183 13.46 -17.93 13.22
N SER A 184 13.63 -17.25 14.35
CA SER A 184 14.69 -17.55 15.31
C SER A 184 14.26 -18.70 16.23
N SER A 185 14.69 -19.91 15.91
CA SER A 185 14.62 -21.06 16.84
C SER A 185 15.81 -20.99 17.80
N SER A 186 15.56 -20.71 19.09
CA SER A 186 16.54 -20.93 20.16
C SER A 186 16.43 -22.36 20.66
N SER A 187 17.38 -23.22 20.28
CA SER A 187 17.63 -24.50 20.94
C SER A 187 18.53 -24.27 22.15
N SER A 188 17.95 -24.35 23.35
CA SER A 188 18.69 -24.52 24.60
C SER A 188 18.87 -26.01 24.85
N ASP A 189 20.09 -26.52 24.68
CA ASP A 189 20.48 -27.81 25.25
C ASP A 189 21.34 -27.54 26.49
N SER A 190 20.87 -28.06 27.62
CA SER A 190 21.58 -28.12 28.90
C SER A 190 21.85 -29.60 29.19
N ASP A 191 23.13 -29.97 29.22
CA ASP A 191 23.70 -31.00 30.10
C ASP A 191 25.23 -30.89 30.11
#